data_AF-A0A813DBK2-F1
#
_entry.id   AF-A0A813DBK2-F1
#
_cell.length_a   1.000
_cell.length_b   1.000
_cell.length_c   1.000
_cell.angle_alpha   90.00
_cell.angle_beta   90.00
_cell.angle_gamma   90.00
#
_symmetry.space_group_name_H-M   'P 1'
#
loop_
_entity.id
_entity.type
_entity.pdbx_description
1 polymer ?
#
loop_
_entity_poly.entity_id
_entity_poly.type
_entity_poly.pdbx_seq_one_letter_code
_entity_poly.pdbx_strand_id
1 'polypeptide(L)'
;VGPIVPVSAAMRRRSVTLNNDPRMQEMKNFVGSHAHDDRLLAAADLRKGLRDKLPKDWRDEVEVLRQAEAFEDNCPMPIGSTDNIDARLQWREGMDRNMRRLIQDTQFAYAKDLPEAAQHELRCGHVDKMHEWYEKHGMKQARKEREAPAHIRYNEQDKPLPGSTRTHLSLPSSSQARCMSQTSGPSSGSNNSSRCSSPVGKEGATAAVRPGSGKGRNKSSGPLSSAGRHTLQSVGEKRGNLLHLPPREHAPSSPGRSGSPASGEDGLPKTGRWFA
;
A
#
# COMPACT_ATOMS: atom_id res chain seq x y z
N VAL A 1 -26.59 -11.44 -36.69
CA VAL A 1 -27.00 -11.56 -35.27
C VAL A 1 -26.76 -13.00 -34.87
N GLY A 2 -25.76 -13.27 -34.01
CA GLY A 2 -25.49 -14.63 -33.54
C GLY A 2 -26.59 -15.14 -32.61
N PRO A 3 -26.71 -16.47 -32.40
CA PRO A 3 -27.70 -17.02 -31.48
C PRO A 3 -27.47 -16.49 -30.06
N ILE A 4 -28.55 -16.01 -29.42
CA ILE A 4 -28.52 -15.54 -28.03
C ILE A 4 -28.33 -16.77 -27.15
N VAL A 5 -27.15 -16.88 -26.53
CA VAL A 5 -26.88 -17.96 -25.57
C VAL A 5 -27.61 -17.62 -24.27
N PRO A 6 -28.49 -18.51 -23.75
CA PRO A 6 -29.18 -18.26 -22.50
C PRO A 6 -28.18 -18.18 -21.34
N VAL A 7 -28.27 -17.13 -20.54
CA VAL A 7 -27.39 -16.97 -19.39
C VAL A 7 -27.72 -17.97 -18.30
N SER A 8 -26.68 -18.63 -17.80
CA SER A 8 -26.80 -19.61 -16.74
C SER A 8 -27.42 -18.97 -15.49
N ALA A 9 -28.30 -19.71 -14.82
CA ALA A 9 -28.89 -19.27 -13.55
C ALA A 9 -27.82 -18.99 -12.48
N ALA A 10 -26.64 -19.61 -12.60
CA ALA A 10 -25.49 -19.33 -11.73
C ALA A 10 -24.93 -17.92 -11.94
N MET A 11 -24.74 -17.48 -13.20
CA MET A 11 -24.23 -16.15 -13.52
C MET A 11 -25.17 -15.04 -13.05
N ARG A 12 -26.48 -15.23 -13.26
CA ARG A 12 -27.51 -14.32 -12.73
C ARG A 12 -27.43 -14.18 -11.21
N ARG A 13 -27.42 -15.31 -10.49
CA ARG A 13 -27.28 -15.32 -9.03
C ARG A 13 -26.02 -14.58 -8.57
N ARG A 14 -24.87 -14.88 -9.17
CA ARG A 14 -23.59 -14.23 -8.86
C ARG A 14 -23.64 -12.71 -9.09
N SER A 15 -24.21 -12.29 -10.23
CA SER A 15 -24.33 -10.88 -10.59
C SER A 15 -25.23 -10.10 -9.63
N VAL A 16 -26.30 -10.72 -9.13
CA VAL A 16 -27.18 -10.11 -8.11
C VAL A 16 -26.47 -10.03 -6.75
N THR A 17 -25.71 -11.06 -6.37
CA THR A 17 -24.98 -11.12 -5.10
C THR A 17 -23.57 -10.54 -5.18
N LEU A 18 -23.27 -9.70 -6.16
CA LEU A 18 -21.91 -9.25 -6.48
C LEU A 18 -21.31 -8.38 -5.36
N ASN A 19 -22.14 -7.68 -4.57
CA ASN A 19 -21.70 -6.97 -3.37
C ASN A 19 -21.24 -7.91 -2.24
N ASN A 20 -21.69 -9.16 -2.25
CA ASN A 20 -21.30 -10.22 -1.30
C ASN A 20 -20.21 -11.13 -1.87
N ASP A 21 -19.73 -10.88 -3.11
CA ASP A 21 -18.62 -11.63 -3.67
C ASP A 21 -17.36 -11.34 -2.83
N PRO A 22 -16.63 -12.36 -2.34
CA PRO A 22 -15.43 -12.15 -1.53
C PRO A 22 -14.38 -11.30 -2.24
N ARG A 23 -14.27 -11.39 -3.57
CA ARG A 23 -13.34 -10.57 -4.37
C ARG A 23 -13.71 -9.09 -4.28
N MET A 24 -14.99 -8.79 -4.42
CA MET A 24 -15.50 -7.43 -4.32
C MET A 24 -15.33 -6.87 -2.91
N GLN A 25 -15.60 -7.69 -1.89
CA GLN A 25 -15.39 -7.29 -0.49
C GLN A 25 -13.92 -6.98 -0.20
N GLU A 26 -12.99 -7.79 -0.69
CA GLU A 26 -11.56 -7.54 -0.50
C GLU A 26 -11.12 -6.21 -1.15
N MET A 27 -11.56 -5.94 -2.38
CA MET A 27 -11.24 -4.67 -3.06
C MET A 27 -11.88 -3.46 -2.36
N LYS A 28 -13.11 -3.59 -1.84
CA LYS A 28 -13.75 -2.54 -1.04
C LYS A 28 -13.03 -2.30 0.28
N ASN A 29 -12.63 -3.37 0.95
CA ASN A 29 -11.88 -3.29 2.20
C ASN A 29 -10.54 -2.61 1.99
N PHE A 30 -9.83 -2.94 0.91
CA PHE A 30 -8.60 -2.25 0.51
C PHE A 30 -8.85 -0.75 0.35
N VAL A 31 -9.85 -0.34 -0.44
CA VAL A 31 -10.15 1.08 -0.66
C VAL A 31 -10.57 1.82 0.63
N GLY A 32 -11.14 1.13 1.60
CA GLY A 32 -11.55 1.72 2.89
C GLY A 32 -10.48 1.67 3.99
N SER A 33 -9.39 0.93 3.77
CA SER A 33 -8.36 0.67 4.77
C SER A 33 -7.11 1.51 4.49
N HIS A 34 -6.80 2.41 5.43
CA HIS A 34 -5.62 3.28 5.38
C HIS A 34 -4.74 3.17 6.64
N ALA A 35 -5.04 2.23 7.54
CA ALA A 35 -4.37 2.10 8.84
C ALA A 35 -2.85 1.90 8.75
N HIS A 36 -2.33 1.34 7.65
CA HIS A 36 -0.89 1.26 7.44
C HIS A 36 -0.28 2.61 7.08
N ASP A 37 -0.95 3.38 6.23
CA ASP A 37 -0.48 4.68 5.78
C ASP A 37 -0.56 5.72 6.91
N ASP A 38 -1.60 5.65 7.73
CA ASP A 38 -1.72 6.44 8.95
C ASP A 38 -0.54 6.17 9.91
N ARG A 39 -0.12 4.91 10.04
CA ARG A 39 1.06 4.54 10.84
C ARG A 39 2.36 5.06 10.23
N LEU A 40 2.48 5.09 8.90
CA LEU A 40 3.67 5.65 8.23
C LEU A 40 3.74 7.17 8.41
N LEU A 41 2.61 7.86 8.28
CA LEU A 41 2.50 9.29 8.54
C LEU A 41 2.83 9.62 10.00
N ALA A 42 2.22 8.92 10.95
CA ALA A 42 2.53 9.10 12.38
C ALA A 42 4.02 8.85 12.68
N ALA A 43 4.62 7.83 12.07
CA ALA A 43 6.05 7.57 12.22
C ALA A 43 6.93 8.66 11.57
N ALA A 44 6.50 9.22 10.43
CA ALA A 44 7.17 10.34 9.77
C ALA A 44 7.09 11.62 10.63
N ASP A 45 5.93 11.92 11.20
CA ASP A 45 5.71 13.08 12.06
C ASP A 45 6.54 13.00 13.34
N LEU A 46 6.63 11.82 13.96
CA LEU A 46 7.51 11.59 15.11
C LEU A 46 8.98 11.83 14.75
N ARG A 47 9.42 11.39 13.57
CA ARG A 47 10.79 11.65 13.09
C ARG A 47 11.03 13.13 12.82
N LYS A 48 10.05 13.83 12.23
CA LYS A 48 10.13 15.27 11.99
C LYS A 48 10.22 16.05 13.30
N GLY A 49 9.36 15.74 14.26
CA GLY A 49 9.38 16.37 15.58
C GLY A 49 10.68 16.11 16.35
N LEU A 50 11.29 14.93 16.21
CA LEU A 50 12.60 14.65 16.82
C LEU A 50 13.72 15.40 16.09
N ARG A 51 13.68 15.47 14.76
CA ARG A 51 14.62 16.24 13.94
C ARG A 51 14.58 17.72 14.32
N ASP A 52 13.39 18.29 14.50
CA ASP A 52 13.22 19.71 14.82
C ASP A 52 13.75 20.07 16.22
N LYS A 53 13.77 19.11 17.15
CA LYS A 53 14.32 19.26 18.51
C LYS A 53 15.85 19.15 18.61
N LEU A 54 16.51 18.56 17.62
CA LEU A 54 17.97 18.45 17.61
C LEU A 54 18.63 19.82 17.37
N PRO A 55 19.80 20.12 17.99
CA PRO A 55 20.59 21.28 17.63
C PRO A 55 20.87 21.33 16.13
N LYS A 56 20.92 22.55 15.56
CA LYS A 56 21.15 22.72 14.11
C LYS A 56 22.44 22.05 13.65
N ASP A 57 23.51 22.20 14.42
CA ASP A 57 24.84 21.67 14.10
C ASP A 57 24.82 20.13 13.93
N TRP A 58 24.06 19.44 14.78
CA TRP A 58 23.92 17.98 14.71
C TRP A 58 23.09 17.52 13.51
N ARG A 59 22.08 18.33 13.11
CA ARG A 59 21.29 18.03 11.90
C ARG A 59 22.16 18.11 10.65
N ASP A 60 22.98 19.15 10.57
CA ASP A 60 23.86 19.39 9.44
C ASP A 60 24.95 18.30 9.38
N GLU A 61 25.53 17.90 10.51
CA GLU A 61 26.52 16.82 10.60
C GLU A 61 25.96 15.46 10.17
N VAL A 62 24.76 15.08 10.63
CA VAL A 62 24.10 13.84 10.20
C VAL A 62 23.78 13.84 8.70
N GLU A 63 23.42 14.99 8.14
CA GLU A 63 23.16 15.11 6.70
C GLU A 63 24.45 14.97 5.89
N VAL A 64 25.55 15.57 6.36
CA VAL A 64 26.89 15.42 5.75
C VAL A 64 27.34 13.97 5.79
N LEU A 65 27.20 13.27 6.92
CA LEU A 65 27.54 11.84 7.03
C LEU A 65 26.72 10.99 6.05
N ARG A 66 25.42 11.27 5.92
CA ARG A 66 24.55 10.56 4.96
C ARG A 66 24.96 10.83 3.51
N GLN A 67 25.39 12.05 3.19
CA GLN A 67 25.89 12.38 1.85
C GLN A 67 27.22 11.68 1.56
N ALA A 68 28.13 11.60 2.54
CA ALA A 68 29.40 10.91 2.39
C ALA A 68 29.21 9.40 2.15
N GLU A 69 28.36 8.74 2.94
CA GLU A 69 28.05 7.31 2.79
C GLU A 69 27.44 7.02 1.39
N ALA A 70 26.50 7.85 0.94
CA ALA A 70 25.90 7.69 -0.39
C ALA A 70 26.90 7.89 -1.54
N PHE A 71 27.86 8.80 -1.37
CA PHE A 71 28.92 9.04 -2.34
C PHE A 71 29.86 7.83 -2.45
N GLU A 72 30.22 7.21 -1.32
CA GLU A 72 31.06 6.00 -1.30
C GLU A 72 30.40 4.81 -2.02
N ASP A 73 29.08 4.64 -1.85
CA ASP A 73 28.31 3.56 -2.46
C ASP A 73 27.93 3.79 -3.95
N ASN A 74 28.31 4.93 -4.55
CA ASN A 74 27.83 5.36 -5.88
C ASN A 74 26.28 5.33 -6.00
N CYS A 75 25.58 5.50 -4.89
CA CYS A 75 24.13 5.63 -4.93
C CYS A 75 23.78 7.08 -5.29
N PRO A 76 22.89 7.33 -6.28
CA PRO A 76 22.35 8.66 -6.48
C PRO A 76 21.76 9.14 -5.14
N MET A 77 22.06 10.41 -4.80
CA MET A 77 21.76 11.05 -3.51
C MET A 77 20.56 10.44 -2.79
N PRO A 78 20.70 10.10 -1.49
CA PRO A 78 19.70 9.33 -0.78
C PRO A 78 18.38 10.11 -0.83
N ILE A 79 17.41 9.56 -1.56
CA ILE A 79 16.04 10.02 -1.58
C ILE A 79 15.64 10.23 -0.12
N GLY A 80 15.20 11.43 0.23
CA GLY A 80 14.95 11.81 1.61
C GLY A 80 14.09 10.74 2.29
N SER A 81 14.35 10.46 3.58
CA SER A 81 13.57 9.46 4.31
C SER A 81 12.05 9.73 4.24
N THR A 82 11.66 10.99 4.01
CA THR A 82 10.28 11.44 3.81
C THR A 82 9.79 11.22 2.37
N ASP A 83 10.64 11.41 1.36
CA ASP A 83 10.27 11.33 -0.05
C ASP A 83 9.82 9.91 -0.43
N ASN A 84 10.40 8.88 0.22
CA ASN A 84 9.96 7.50 0.08
C ASN A 84 8.55 7.26 0.65
N ILE A 85 8.17 8.01 1.69
CA ILE A 85 6.83 7.96 2.29
C ILE A 85 5.85 8.68 1.38
N ASP A 86 6.21 9.87 0.89
CA ASP A 86 5.37 10.64 -0.03
C ASP A 86 5.13 9.91 -1.35
N ALA A 87 6.17 9.36 -1.97
CA ALA A 87 6.04 8.56 -3.19
C ALA A 87 5.12 7.34 -2.98
N ARG A 88 5.17 6.74 -1.78
CA ARG A 88 4.30 5.63 -1.42
C ARG A 88 2.85 6.05 -1.21
N LEU A 89 2.61 7.20 -0.56
CA LEU A 89 1.28 7.77 -0.37
C LEU A 89 0.66 8.16 -1.71
N GLN A 90 1.42 8.82 -2.59
CA GLN A 90 0.98 9.15 -3.94
C GLN A 90 0.62 7.90 -4.75
N TRP A 91 1.47 6.86 -4.66
CA TRP A 91 1.16 5.56 -5.28
C TRP A 91 -0.15 4.99 -4.72
N ARG A 92 -0.37 5.08 -3.40
CA ARG A 92 -1.59 4.58 -2.76
C ARG A 92 -2.81 5.31 -3.28
N GLU A 93 -2.78 6.63 -3.27
CA GLU A 93 -3.89 7.47 -3.72
C GLU A 93 -4.24 7.20 -5.19
N GLY A 94 -3.22 7.02 -6.03
CA GLY A 94 -3.38 6.61 -7.42
C GLY A 94 -4.08 5.25 -7.56
N MET A 95 -3.65 4.27 -6.76
CA MET A 95 -4.26 2.95 -6.72
C MET A 95 -5.72 3.01 -6.27
N ASP A 96 -6.02 3.73 -5.20
CA ASP A 96 -7.38 3.86 -4.64
C ASP A 96 -8.31 4.61 -5.60
N ARG A 97 -7.81 5.64 -6.29
CA ARG A 97 -8.56 6.34 -7.33
C ARG A 97 -8.94 5.39 -8.47
N ASN A 98 -7.97 4.61 -8.95
CA ASN A 98 -8.21 3.62 -10.00
C ASN A 98 -9.21 2.55 -9.54
N MET A 99 -9.06 2.05 -8.30
CA MET A 99 -9.95 1.03 -7.76
C MET A 99 -11.38 1.54 -7.55
N ARG A 100 -11.55 2.74 -6.99
CA ARG A 100 -12.87 3.38 -6.85
C ARG A 100 -13.58 3.53 -8.19
N ARG A 101 -12.84 3.95 -9.23
CA ARG A 101 -13.36 4.06 -10.59
C ARG A 101 -13.81 2.70 -11.14
N LEU A 102 -12.97 1.68 -11.03
CA LEU A 102 -13.29 0.32 -11.51
C LEU A 102 -14.50 -0.29 -10.77
N ILE A 103 -14.62 -0.05 -9.46
CA ILE A 103 -15.79 -0.49 -8.68
C ILE A 103 -17.05 0.23 -9.17
N GLN A 104 -16.96 1.53 -9.46
CA GLN A 104 -18.09 2.32 -9.96
C GLN A 104 -18.60 1.82 -11.33
N ASP A 105 -17.71 1.36 -12.21
CA ASP A 105 -18.07 0.81 -13.53
C ASP A 105 -19.02 -0.41 -13.41
N THR A 106 -18.94 -1.19 -12.34
CA THR A 106 -19.88 -2.31 -12.10
C THR A 106 -21.34 -1.86 -11.89
N GLN A 107 -21.54 -0.61 -11.48
CA GLN A 107 -22.85 0.01 -11.25
C GLN A 107 -23.42 0.60 -12.55
N PHE A 108 -22.57 0.97 -13.51
CA PHE A 108 -23.04 1.52 -14.80
C PHE A 108 -23.42 0.45 -15.81
N ALA A 109 -23.05 -0.81 -15.57
CA ALA A 109 -23.41 -1.95 -16.42
C ALA A 109 -24.92 -2.33 -16.40
N TYR A 110 -25.78 -1.55 -15.72
CA TYR A 110 -27.24 -1.70 -15.68
C TYR A 110 -27.99 -0.90 -16.76
N ALA A 111 -27.33 -0.56 -17.87
CA ALA A 111 -27.97 0.15 -18.97
C ALA A 111 -29.17 -0.66 -19.51
N LYS A 112 -30.35 -0.03 -19.56
CA LYS A 112 -31.60 -0.66 -20.01
C LYS A 112 -31.55 -1.14 -21.48
N ASP A 113 -30.65 -0.56 -22.26
CA ASP A 113 -30.51 -0.84 -23.68
C ASP A 113 -29.73 -2.14 -23.97
N LEU A 114 -29.04 -2.69 -22.96
CA LEU A 114 -28.33 -3.96 -23.08
C LEU A 114 -29.25 -5.14 -22.73
N PRO A 115 -29.17 -6.28 -23.45
CA PRO A 115 -29.88 -7.48 -23.06
C PRO A 115 -29.42 -7.95 -21.68
N GLU A 116 -30.35 -8.34 -20.82
CA GLU A 116 -30.12 -8.79 -19.43
C GLU A 116 -28.97 -9.82 -19.34
N ALA A 117 -28.94 -10.75 -20.30
CA ALA A 117 -27.89 -11.73 -20.46
C ALA A 117 -26.47 -11.10 -20.48
N ALA A 118 -26.26 -10.12 -21.37
CA ALA A 118 -24.98 -9.45 -21.49
C ALA A 118 -24.64 -8.61 -20.25
N GLN A 119 -25.64 -8.01 -19.59
CA GLN A 119 -25.42 -7.24 -18.37
C GLN A 119 -24.77 -8.09 -17.27
N HIS A 120 -25.32 -9.29 -17.01
CA HIS A 120 -24.80 -10.16 -15.96
C HIS A 120 -23.38 -10.66 -16.25
N GLU A 121 -23.11 -11.02 -17.51
CA GLU A 121 -21.80 -11.46 -17.95
C GLU A 121 -20.76 -10.35 -17.85
N LEU A 122 -21.07 -9.15 -18.35
CA LEU A 122 -20.18 -7.99 -18.25
C LEU A 122 -19.85 -7.64 -16.81
N ARG A 123 -20.85 -7.67 -15.90
CA ARG A 123 -20.63 -7.37 -14.48
C ARG A 123 -19.71 -8.38 -13.80
N CYS A 124 -19.97 -9.68 -13.98
CA CYS A 124 -19.14 -10.71 -13.36
C CYS A 124 -17.73 -10.71 -13.97
N GLY A 125 -17.62 -10.60 -15.29
CA GLY A 125 -16.35 -10.54 -15.99
C GLY A 125 -15.53 -9.31 -15.63
N HIS A 126 -16.17 -8.16 -15.40
CA HIS A 126 -15.48 -6.95 -14.95
C HIS A 126 -14.89 -7.11 -13.54
N VAL A 127 -15.65 -7.69 -12.60
CA VAL A 127 -15.12 -8.00 -11.26
C VAL A 127 -13.93 -8.94 -11.32
N ASP A 128 -13.98 -9.95 -12.19
CA ASP A 128 -12.90 -10.91 -12.33
C ASP A 128 -11.63 -10.24 -12.88
N LYS A 129 -11.75 -9.38 -13.90
CA LYS A 129 -10.62 -8.61 -14.44
C LYS A 129 -10.07 -7.58 -13.46
N MET A 130 -10.95 -6.88 -12.75
CA MET A 130 -10.58 -5.91 -11.72
C MET A 130 -9.83 -6.60 -10.57
N HIS A 131 -10.28 -7.78 -10.16
CA HIS A 131 -9.60 -8.58 -9.14
C HIS A 131 -8.23 -9.09 -9.62
N GLU A 132 -8.11 -9.54 -10.86
CA GLU A 132 -6.81 -9.95 -11.43
C GLU A 132 -5.82 -8.77 -11.47
N TRP A 133 -6.29 -7.57 -11.84
CA TRP A 133 -5.48 -6.35 -11.78
C TRP A 133 -5.07 -6.01 -10.34
N TYR A 134 -6.00 -6.11 -9.39
CA TYR A 134 -5.75 -5.93 -7.96
C TYR A 134 -4.71 -6.92 -7.41
N GLU A 135 -4.76 -8.20 -7.79
CA GLU A 135 -3.77 -9.21 -7.37
C GLU A 135 -2.36 -8.86 -7.86
N LYS A 136 -2.24 -8.32 -9.08
CA LYS A 136 -0.95 -7.95 -9.67
C LYS A 136 -0.36 -6.69 -9.03
N HIS A 137 -1.21 -5.69 -8.75
CA HIS A 137 -0.75 -4.35 -8.36
C HIS A 137 -0.98 -4.00 -6.89
N GLY A 138 -2.10 -4.43 -6.28
CA GLY A 138 -2.53 -4.05 -4.92
C GLY A 138 -2.14 -5.03 -3.81
N MET A 139 -1.99 -6.31 -4.14
CA MET A 139 -1.85 -7.37 -3.13
C MET A 139 -0.64 -7.23 -2.21
N LYS A 140 0.44 -6.59 -2.68
CA LYS A 140 1.62 -6.31 -1.84
C LYS A 140 1.29 -5.36 -0.69
N GLN A 141 0.42 -4.37 -0.91
CA GLN A 141 0.02 -3.43 0.14
C GLN A 141 -1.10 -3.97 1.00
N ALA A 142 -2.06 -4.68 0.40
CA ALA A 142 -3.11 -5.36 1.15
C ALA A 142 -2.54 -6.30 2.23
N ARG A 143 -1.41 -6.98 1.92
CA ARG A 143 -0.67 -7.80 2.89
C ARG A 143 -0.06 -7.00 4.05
N LYS A 144 0.28 -5.73 3.85
CA LYS A 144 0.87 -4.84 4.88
C LYS A 144 -0.20 -4.12 5.71
N GLU A 145 -1.38 -3.92 5.13
CA GLU A 145 -2.55 -3.38 5.84
C GLU A 145 -3.16 -4.36 6.82
N ARG A 146 -3.22 -5.65 6.45
CA ARG A 146 -3.58 -6.69 7.41
C ARG A 146 -2.66 -6.55 8.61
N GLU A 147 -3.26 -6.29 9.77
CA GLU A 147 -2.53 -6.30 11.02
C GLU A 147 -1.73 -7.60 11.04
N ALA A 148 -0.40 -7.46 11.14
CA ALA A 148 0.45 -8.62 11.25
C ALA A 148 -0.15 -9.46 12.38
N PRO A 149 -0.44 -10.76 12.16
CA PRO A 149 -0.96 -11.62 13.21
C PRO A 149 -0.12 -11.35 14.44
N ALA A 150 -0.77 -11.06 15.57
CA ALA A 150 -0.07 -10.79 16.82
C ALA A 150 1.02 -11.85 16.93
N HIS A 151 2.27 -11.42 16.74
CA HIS A 151 3.46 -12.27 16.67
C HIS A 151 3.28 -13.32 17.75
N ILE A 152 3.36 -14.61 17.38
CA ILE A 152 3.00 -15.73 18.27
C ILE A 152 3.53 -15.40 19.65
N ARG A 153 2.64 -14.95 20.53
CA ARG A 153 3.03 -14.56 21.86
C ARG A 153 3.24 -15.87 22.55
N TYR A 154 4.49 -16.14 22.83
CA TYR A 154 4.86 -17.32 23.54
C TYR A 154 4.27 -17.20 24.94
N ASN A 155 3.30 -18.06 25.23
CA ASN A 155 2.87 -18.25 26.59
C ASN A 155 4.03 -18.91 27.33
N GLU A 156 4.55 -18.24 28.36
CA GLU A 156 5.68 -18.74 29.16
C GLU A 156 5.34 -20.06 29.86
N GLN A 157 4.05 -20.35 30.05
CA GLN A 157 3.57 -21.59 30.66
C GLN A 157 3.54 -22.77 29.68
N ASP A 158 3.60 -22.53 28.36
CA ASP A 158 3.57 -23.61 27.38
C ASP A 158 4.95 -24.25 27.25
N LYS A 159 4.98 -25.59 27.19
CA LYS A 159 6.22 -26.36 27.01
C LYS A 159 6.93 -25.90 25.73
N PRO A 160 8.25 -25.59 25.77
CA PRO A 160 8.98 -25.19 24.58
C PRO A 160 8.89 -26.30 23.53
N LEU A 161 8.62 -25.89 22.29
CA LEU A 161 8.62 -26.79 21.14
C LEU A 161 10.03 -27.38 20.95
N PRO A 162 10.14 -28.65 20.48
CA PRO A 162 11.44 -29.25 20.21
C PRO A 162 12.24 -28.40 19.21
N GLY A 163 13.47 -28.03 19.57
CA GLY A 163 14.32 -27.11 18.80
C GLY A 163 14.15 -25.63 19.11
N SER A 164 13.24 -25.25 20.02
CA SER A 164 13.16 -23.88 20.53
C SER A 164 14.37 -23.58 21.42
N THR A 165 15.08 -22.50 21.14
CA THR A 165 16.15 -21.95 22.01
C THR A 165 15.62 -21.27 23.27
N ARG A 166 14.33 -21.45 23.58
CA ARG A 166 13.77 -21.13 24.89
C ARG A 166 14.41 -22.06 25.92
N THR A 167 15.59 -21.66 26.39
CA THR A 167 16.11 -22.11 27.66
C THR A 167 15.04 -21.73 28.68
N HIS A 168 14.47 -22.72 29.36
CA HIS A 168 13.83 -22.45 30.63
C HIS A 168 14.89 -21.71 31.44
N LEU A 169 14.71 -20.40 31.60
CA LEU A 169 15.33 -19.70 32.71
C LEU A 169 14.67 -20.33 33.92
N SER A 170 15.21 -21.48 34.32
CA SER A 170 15.16 -22.00 35.66
C SER A 170 15.76 -20.86 36.47
N LEU A 171 14.93 -19.88 36.81
CA LEU A 171 15.19 -18.95 37.88
C LEU A 171 15.69 -19.85 39.00
N PRO A 172 16.97 -19.74 39.40
CA PRO A 172 17.48 -20.57 40.47
C PRO A 172 16.50 -20.36 41.61
N SER A 173 15.84 -21.44 42.00
CA SER A 173 14.91 -21.46 43.13
C SER A 173 15.66 -20.80 44.27
N SER A 174 15.32 -19.53 44.52
CA SER A 174 15.93 -18.71 45.54
C SER A 174 15.42 -19.25 46.86
N SER A 175 16.02 -20.35 47.30
CA SER A 175 16.02 -20.73 48.70
C SER A 175 16.69 -19.59 49.46
N GLN A 176 15.84 -18.75 50.06
CA GLN A 176 16.10 -17.99 51.28
C GLN A 176 17.29 -17.03 51.22
N ALA A 177 17.07 -15.83 50.69
CA ALA A 177 17.74 -14.64 51.21
C ALA A 177 16.68 -13.75 51.88
N ARG A 178 16.49 -13.97 53.19
CA ARG A 178 15.85 -12.99 54.07
C ARG A 178 16.74 -11.74 54.09
N CYS A 179 16.38 -10.71 53.33
CA CYS A 179 16.83 -9.36 53.63
C CYS A 179 15.67 -8.62 54.28
N MET A 180 15.74 -8.54 55.61
CA MET A 180 14.93 -7.62 56.39
C MET A 180 15.39 -6.20 56.08
N SER A 181 14.55 -5.41 55.42
CA SER A 181 14.62 -3.96 55.48
C SER A 181 13.21 -3.42 55.58
N GLN A 182 12.78 -3.25 56.83
CA GLN A 182 11.64 -2.43 57.18
C GLN A 182 12.04 -0.97 56.95
N THR A 183 11.41 -0.29 56.01
CA THR A 183 11.32 1.18 56.03
C THR A 183 9.88 1.56 55.77
N SER A 184 9.15 1.73 56.86
CA SER A 184 7.86 2.40 56.91
C SER A 184 8.00 3.86 56.52
N GLY A 185 7.35 4.28 55.44
CA GLY A 185 7.15 5.68 55.07
C GLY A 185 5.69 5.87 54.62
N PRO A 186 4.93 6.82 55.18
CA PRO A 186 3.51 6.96 54.89
C PRO A 186 3.21 7.94 53.74
N SER A 187 2.10 7.65 53.06
CA SER A 187 1.04 8.60 52.69
C SER A 187 1.16 9.48 51.42
N SER A 188 0.17 9.25 50.55
CA SER A 188 -0.69 10.21 49.83
C SER A 188 -0.40 10.63 48.39
N GLY A 189 -1.45 10.48 47.56
CA GLY A 189 -1.64 11.10 46.24
C GLY A 189 -2.05 10.09 45.15
N SER A 190 -3.22 9.44 45.23
CA SER A 190 -4.48 9.86 44.60
C SER A 190 -4.43 10.20 43.09
N ASN A 191 -5.10 9.32 42.32
CA ASN A 191 -5.94 9.55 41.14
C ASN A 191 -5.24 9.85 39.79
N ASN A 192 -5.40 8.99 38.78
CA ASN A 192 -6.63 8.98 37.99
C ASN A 192 -6.76 7.79 37.02
N SER A 193 -8.02 7.43 36.81
CA SER A 193 -8.55 6.37 35.96
C SER A 193 -8.27 6.58 34.46
N SER A 194 -8.00 5.49 33.76
CA SER A 194 -8.45 5.31 32.36
C SER A 194 -8.58 3.81 32.08
N ARG A 195 -9.81 3.32 32.27
CA ARG A 195 -10.26 1.98 31.89
C ARG A 195 -10.47 1.96 30.38
N CYS A 196 -9.67 1.18 29.65
CA CYS A 196 -10.02 0.74 28.30
C CYS A 196 -10.71 -0.63 28.41
N SER A 197 -12.03 -0.61 28.34
CA SER A 197 -12.88 -1.80 28.28
C SER A 197 -12.73 -2.47 26.93
N SER A 198 -12.16 -3.67 26.88
CA SER A 198 -12.30 -4.57 25.74
C SER A 198 -13.64 -5.30 25.82
N PRO A 199 -14.43 -5.39 24.73
CA PRO A 199 -15.60 -6.24 24.72
C PRO A 199 -15.23 -7.72 24.64
N VAL A 200 -15.78 -8.46 25.58
CA VAL A 200 -15.93 -9.93 25.58
C VAL A 200 -16.85 -10.31 24.42
N GLY A 201 -16.30 -11.00 23.43
CA GLY A 201 -17.01 -11.63 22.32
C GLY A 201 -16.84 -13.13 22.37
N LYS A 202 -17.98 -13.83 22.34
CA LYS A 202 -18.20 -15.23 22.71
C LYS A 202 -17.49 -16.27 21.84
N GLU A 203 -17.24 -17.38 22.50
CA GLU A 203 -16.81 -18.69 22.03
C GLU A 203 -17.74 -19.28 20.96
N GLY A 204 -17.17 -20.10 20.08
CA GLY A 204 -17.89 -21.15 19.36
C GLY A 204 -17.62 -21.22 17.86
N ALA A 205 -16.58 -21.95 17.44
CA ALA A 205 -16.64 -22.80 16.23
C ALA A 205 -15.40 -23.69 16.11
N THR A 206 -15.68 -24.97 15.97
CA THR A 206 -14.80 -26.13 15.77
C THR A 206 -13.81 -25.96 14.62
N ALA A 207 -12.51 -26.11 14.90
CA ALA A 207 -11.47 -26.21 13.88
C ALA A 207 -11.46 -27.62 13.26
N ALA A 208 -11.98 -27.72 12.04
CA ALA A 208 -11.85 -28.89 11.20
C ALA A 208 -10.43 -28.98 10.62
N VAL A 209 -9.81 -30.14 10.84
CA VAL A 209 -8.60 -30.64 10.17
C VAL A 209 -8.77 -30.52 8.64
N ARG A 210 -7.85 -29.85 7.95
CA ARG A 210 -7.69 -29.98 6.49
C ARG A 210 -6.34 -30.65 6.19
N PRO A 211 -6.32 -31.72 5.39
CA PRO A 211 -5.09 -32.39 5.01
C PRO A 211 -4.33 -31.59 3.96
N GLY A 212 -3.02 -31.74 3.99
CA GLY A 212 -2.08 -31.09 3.09
C GLY A 212 -2.31 -31.44 1.62
N SER A 213 -2.05 -30.45 0.77
CA SER A 213 -1.86 -30.66 -0.66
C SER A 213 -0.61 -29.90 -1.07
N GLY A 214 0.54 -30.56 -0.90
CA GLY A 214 1.79 -30.15 -1.49
C GLY A 214 1.75 -30.35 -3.01
N LYS A 215 1.97 -29.28 -3.77
CA LYS A 215 2.44 -29.37 -5.15
C LYS A 215 3.63 -28.44 -5.30
N GLY A 216 4.80 -29.05 -5.24
CA GLY A 216 6.05 -28.43 -5.64
C GLY A 216 5.99 -27.99 -7.10
N ARG A 217 6.45 -26.76 -7.36
CA ARG A 217 6.85 -26.32 -8.70
C ARG A 217 8.29 -25.85 -8.61
N ASN A 218 9.17 -26.71 -9.08
CA ASN A 218 10.53 -26.36 -9.49
C ASN A 218 10.45 -25.21 -10.51
N LYS A 219 11.01 -24.05 -10.17
CA LYS A 219 11.37 -23.04 -11.16
C LYS A 219 12.87 -23.14 -11.38
N SER A 220 13.22 -23.72 -12.52
CA SER A 220 14.53 -23.66 -13.14
C SER A 220 14.98 -22.21 -13.30
N SER A 221 16.15 -21.92 -12.76
CA SER A 221 16.97 -20.75 -13.02
C SER A 221 17.35 -20.67 -14.51
N GLY A 222 16.90 -19.62 -15.19
CA GLY A 222 17.40 -19.23 -16.51
C GLY A 222 18.43 -18.10 -16.40
N PRO A 223 19.40 -18.02 -17.32
CA PRO A 223 20.60 -17.19 -17.19
C PRO A 223 20.34 -15.69 -17.41
N LEU A 224 21.03 -14.89 -16.61
CA LEU A 224 21.15 -13.43 -16.72
C LEU A 224 21.87 -13.09 -18.03
N SER A 225 21.14 -12.52 -18.99
CA SER A 225 21.73 -11.94 -20.19
C SER A 225 22.12 -10.48 -19.91
N SER A 226 23.43 -10.28 -19.82
CA SER A 226 24.13 -9.01 -19.77
C SER A 226 24.11 -8.37 -21.16
N ALA A 227 23.48 -7.20 -21.31
CA ALA A 227 23.69 -6.34 -22.47
C ALA A 227 23.28 -4.88 -22.18
N GLY A 228 24.16 -3.94 -22.52
CA GLY A 228 23.78 -2.57 -22.87
C GLY A 228 24.22 -1.44 -21.93
N ARG A 229 25.53 -1.21 -21.81
CA ARG A 229 26.07 0.09 -21.40
C ARG A 229 25.78 1.13 -22.49
N HIS A 230 24.96 2.14 -22.20
CA HIS A 230 24.89 3.35 -23.01
C HIS A 230 25.71 4.45 -22.33
N THR A 231 26.86 4.76 -22.94
CA THR A 231 27.69 5.92 -22.64
C THR A 231 26.95 7.17 -23.10
N LEU A 232 26.49 8.02 -22.17
CA LEU A 232 26.03 9.37 -22.49
C LEU A 232 27.23 10.33 -22.37
N GLN A 233 27.57 10.92 -23.52
CA GLN A 233 28.57 11.95 -23.66
C GLN A 233 28.11 13.24 -22.95
N SER A 234 28.96 13.69 -22.03
CA SER A 234 28.97 15.02 -21.47
C SER A 234 29.28 16.05 -22.56
N VAL A 235 28.33 16.94 -22.87
CA VAL A 235 28.60 18.18 -23.60
C VAL A 235 28.43 19.32 -22.60
N GLY A 236 29.55 19.92 -22.22
CA GLY A 236 29.55 21.11 -21.38
C GLY A 236 29.22 22.34 -22.20
N GLU A 237 28.31 23.17 -21.71
CA GLU A 237 28.11 24.51 -22.24
C GLU A 237 28.14 25.53 -21.09
N LYS A 238 29.22 26.30 -21.09
CA LYS A 238 29.43 27.51 -20.30
C LYS A 238 28.73 28.69 -20.99
N ARG A 239 28.48 29.74 -20.18
CA ARG A 239 28.06 31.13 -20.46
C ARG A 239 26.56 31.30 -20.21
N GLY A 240 26.06 32.30 -19.48
CA GLY A 240 26.60 33.56 -18.99
C GLY A 240 25.46 34.58 -18.99
N ASN A 241 25.57 35.62 -18.15
CA ASN A 241 24.78 36.86 -18.15
C ASN A 241 23.29 36.85 -17.74
N LEU A 242 23.09 37.20 -16.47
CA LEU A 242 22.57 38.52 -16.05
C LEU A 242 21.71 39.29 -17.09
N LEU A 243 20.39 39.19 -17.01
CA LEU A 243 19.50 40.25 -17.48
C LEU A 243 18.38 40.52 -16.46
N HIS A 244 18.47 41.75 -15.97
CA HIS A 244 17.54 42.58 -15.22
C HIS A 244 16.12 42.56 -15.83
N LEU A 245 15.12 42.19 -15.02
CA LEU A 245 13.70 42.27 -15.38
C LEU A 245 13.07 43.55 -14.78
N PRO A 246 12.50 44.45 -15.60
CA PRO A 246 11.73 45.61 -15.12
C PRO A 246 10.29 45.23 -14.69
N PRO A 247 9.60 46.13 -13.96
CA PRO A 247 8.30 45.86 -13.36
C PRO A 247 7.17 45.80 -14.39
N ARG A 248 6.21 44.92 -14.09
CA ARG A 248 5.08 44.56 -14.95
C ARG A 248 3.95 45.58 -14.80
N GLU A 249 3.91 46.56 -15.70
CA GLU A 249 2.79 47.50 -15.81
C GLU A 249 1.58 46.89 -16.51
N HIS A 250 0.41 47.39 -16.10
CA HIS A 250 -0.93 47.05 -16.55
C HIS A 250 -1.15 47.32 -18.05
N ALA A 251 -1.87 46.41 -18.72
CA ALA A 251 -2.56 46.70 -19.97
C ALA A 251 -3.77 45.77 -20.17
N PRO A 252 -4.77 46.17 -20.99
CA PRO A 252 -6.19 45.98 -20.69
C PRO A 252 -6.87 44.82 -21.43
N SER A 253 -8.09 44.55 -20.96
CA SER A 253 -9.13 43.76 -21.62
C SER A 253 -9.25 44.03 -23.11
N SER A 254 -9.41 42.96 -23.90
CA SER A 254 -10.05 43.03 -25.21
C SER A 254 -10.87 41.77 -25.50
N PRO A 255 -11.92 41.90 -26.32
CA PRO A 255 -13.10 41.05 -26.28
C PRO A 255 -13.12 39.98 -27.38
N GLY A 256 -14.01 39.00 -27.18
CA GLY A 256 -14.82 38.36 -28.21
C GLY A 256 -14.09 37.81 -29.45
N ARG A 257 -13.91 36.49 -29.49
CA ARG A 257 -13.70 35.78 -30.75
C ARG A 257 -14.58 34.52 -30.81
N SER A 258 -15.79 34.74 -31.30
CA SER A 258 -16.62 33.72 -31.94
C SER A 258 -15.92 33.19 -33.18
N GLY A 259 -15.82 31.87 -33.32
CA GLY A 259 -15.27 31.23 -34.51
C GLY A 259 -15.26 29.72 -34.41
N SER A 260 -16.41 29.08 -34.61
CA SER A 260 -16.45 27.78 -35.30
C SER A 260 -16.09 28.03 -36.77
N PRO A 261 -15.29 27.17 -37.42
CA PRO A 261 -15.92 26.12 -38.22
C PRO A 261 -15.10 24.81 -38.38
N ALA A 262 -15.79 23.83 -38.96
CA ALA A 262 -15.29 22.77 -39.84
C ALA A 262 -14.54 21.58 -39.22
N SER A 263 -15.31 20.50 -39.06
CA SER A 263 -15.15 19.27 -39.87
C SER A 263 -13.74 18.99 -40.42
N GLY A 264 -13.01 18.11 -39.73
CA GLY A 264 -11.82 17.45 -40.25
C GLY A 264 -11.96 15.96 -39.99
N GLU A 265 -12.25 15.22 -41.07
CA GLU A 265 -12.27 13.77 -41.13
C GLU A 265 -10.86 13.17 -40.97
N ASP A 266 -10.83 11.86 -40.76
CA ASP A 266 -9.73 10.94 -41.04
C ASP A 266 -8.52 10.90 -40.09
N GLY A 267 -8.63 10.00 -39.12
CA GLY A 267 -7.51 9.52 -38.31
C GLY A 267 -7.74 8.15 -37.70
N LEU A 268 -7.92 7.11 -38.54
CA LEU A 268 -7.89 5.70 -38.11
C LEU A 268 -6.58 5.39 -37.35
N PRO A 269 -6.63 4.88 -36.10
CA PRO A 269 -5.45 4.32 -35.47
C PRO A 269 -5.16 2.93 -36.06
N LYS A 270 -3.99 2.82 -36.70
CA LYS A 270 -3.42 1.56 -37.19
C LYS A 270 -3.28 0.56 -36.03
N THR A 271 -3.85 -0.62 -36.24
CA THR A 271 -3.73 -1.79 -35.39
C THR A 271 -2.28 -2.31 -35.38
N GLY A 272 -1.59 -2.06 -34.27
CA GLY A 272 -0.27 -2.62 -33.98
C GLY A 272 -0.40 -4.03 -33.40
N ARG A 273 -0.21 -5.00 -34.28
CA ARG A 273 -0.06 -6.45 -34.06
C ARG A 273 1.10 -6.72 -33.09
N TRP A 274 0.84 -7.33 -31.93
CA TRP A 274 1.86 -7.99 -31.11
C TRP A 274 1.44 -9.46 -30.93
N PHE A 275 2.19 -10.34 -31.57
CA PHE A 275 2.23 -11.79 -31.33
C PHE A 275 3.69 -12.16 -31.09
N ALA A 276 3.84 -13.24 -30.31
CA ALA A 276 5.06 -13.89 -29.80
C ALA A 276 5.57 -13.34 -28.46
#